data_AF-A0AA35SBE8-F1
#
_entry.id   AF-A0AA35SBE8-F1
#
_cell.length_a   1.000
_cell.length_b   1.000
_cell.length_c   1.000
_cell.angle_alpha   90.00
_cell.angle_beta   90.00
_cell.angle_gamma   90.00
#
_symmetry.space_group_name_H-M   'P 1'
#
loop_
_entity.id
_entity.type
_entity.pdbx_description
1 polymer ?
#
loop_
_entity_poly.entity_id
_entity_poly.type
_entity_poly.pdbx_seq_one_letter_code
_entity_poly.pdbx_strand_id
1 'polypeptide(L)'
;MAPIALVSVVLLVYSTAVCVYEENDLVVLTTASRLREEIRSELNQAGDFLLTKISQFFIPGYTPSHPASSCKEILQLAPQSPSALYWISGTDNKPCQMYCDMERSCNGVAGGWMRVASINMNDTN
;
A
#
# COMPACT_ATOMS: atom_id res chain seq x y z
N MET A 1 46.45 15.35 57.83
CA MET A 1 46.37 15.98 56.50
C MET A 1 45.97 14.89 55.50
N ALA A 2 44.66 14.65 55.31
CA ALA A 2 44.13 13.58 54.45
C ALA A 2 42.69 13.80 53.87
N PRO A 3 41.84 14.75 54.33
CA PRO A 3 40.42 14.75 53.92
C PRO A 3 40.15 15.37 52.54
N ILE A 4 41.04 16.23 52.03
CA ILE A 4 40.80 16.98 50.79
C ILE A 4 40.97 16.09 49.54
N ALA A 5 41.88 15.11 49.58
CA ALA A 5 42.13 14.20 48.47
C ALA A 5 40.93 13.27 48.19
N LEU A 6 40.24 12.82 49.23
CA LEU A 6 39.05 11.97 49.11
C LEU A 6 37.87 12.72 48.47
N VAL A 7 37.66 13.99 48.82
CA VAL A 7 36.56 14.80 48.26
C VAL A 7 36.76 15.05 46.76
N SER A 8 37.99 15.36 46.33
CA SER A 8 38.29 15.53 44.89
C SER A 8 38.12 14.25 44.09
N VAL A 9 38.50 13.09 44.63
CA VAL A 9 38.31 11.79 43.97
C VAL A 9 36.82 11.46 43.83
N VAL A 10 36.01 11.68 44.87
CA VAL A 10 34.57 11.43 44.83
C VAL A 10 33.85 12.33 43.83
N LEU A 11 34.19 13.63 43.76
CA LEU A 11 33.61 14.56 42.79
C LEU A 11 33.97 14.19 41.34
N LEU A 12 35.21 13.75 41.09
CA LEU A 12 35.64 13.29 39.77
C LEU A 12 34.89 12.02 39.34
N VAL A 13 34.71 11.05 40.25
CA VAL A 13 33.95 9.81 39.98
C VAL A 13 32.47 10.11 39.73
N TYR A 14 31.88 11.05 40.48
CA TYR A 14 30.48 11.45 40.27
C TYR A 14 30.32 12.18 38.92
N SER A 15 31.24 13.09 38.57
CA SER A 15 31.21 13.81 37.30
C SER A 15 31.36 12.87 36.11
N THR A 16 32.29 11.90 36.15
CA THR A 16 32.46 10.94 35.05
C THR A 16 31.28 9.98 34.96
N ALA A 17 30.72 9.54 36.08
CA ALA A 17 29.50 8.74 36.10
C ALA A 17 28.34 9.50 35.45
N VAL A 18 28.10 10.76 35.81
CA VAL A 18 27.04 11.59 35.22
C VAL A 18 27.26 11.76 33.71
N CYS A 19 28.48 12.05 33.26
CA CYS A 19 28.79 12.16 31.81
C CYS A 19 28.53 10.84 31.06
N VAL A 20 28.89 9.69 31.65
CA VAL A 20 28.63 8.37 31.06
C VAL A 20 27.13 8.06 31.02
N TYR A 21 26.37 8.45 32.04
CA TYR A 21 24.90 8.28 32.04
C TYR A 21 24.22 9.14 30.98
N GLU A 22 24.63 10.40 30.81
CA GLU A 22 24.03 11.34 29.84
C GLU A 22 24.35 10.96 28.37
N GLU A 23 25.55 10.46 28.10
CA GLU A 23 25.93 9.96 26.77
C GLU A 23 25.19 8.67 26.42
N ASN A 24 24.98 7.77 27.39
CA ASN A 24 24.20 6.55 27.20
C ASN A 24 22.72 6.84 26.90
N ASP A 25 22.10 7.82 27.56
CA ASP A 25 20.69 8.19 27.30
C ASP A 25 20.50 8.71 25.87
N LEU A 26 21.43 9.52 25.36
CA LEU A 26 21.38 10.02 23.98
C LEU A 26 21.55 8.88 22.96
N VAL A 27 22.42 7.90 23.24
CA VAL A 27 22.60 6.72 22.39
C VAL A 27 21.34 5.84 22.40
N VAL A 28 20.69 5.66 23.55
CA VAL A 28 19.43 4.91 23.66
C VAL A 28 18.30 5.62 22.91
N LEU A 29 18.17 6.93 23.03
CA LEU A 29 17.16 7.72 22.31
C LEU A 29 17.36 7.69 20.78
N THR A 30 18.61 7.78 20.33
CA THR A 30 18.95 7.77 18.89
C THR A 30 18.85 6.38 18.26
N THR A 31 19.21 5.32 18.98
CA THR A 31 19.00 3.94 18.50
C THR A 31 17.52 3.58 18.48
N ALA A 32 16.75 3.99 19.50
CA ALA A 32 15.30 3.79 19.53
C ALA A 32 14.57 4.53 18.40
N SER A 33 14.97 5.75 18.04
CA SER A 33 14.36 6.47 16.91
C SER A 33 14.68 5.81 15.57
N ARG A 34 15.92 5.34 15.35
CA ARG A 34 16.31 4.61 14.13
C ARG A 34 15.52 3.32 13.95
N LEU A 35 15.41 2.51 15.00
CA LEU A 35 14.60 1.29 14.98
C LEU A 35 13.10 1.58 14.75
N ARG A 36 12.58 2.68 15.32
CA ARG A 36 11.19 3.10 15.09
C ARG A 36 10.91 3.46 13.63
N GLU A 37 11.83 4.16 12.97
CA GLU A 37 11.65 4.50 11.55
C GLU A 37 11.73 3.26 10.65
N GLU A 38 12.63 2.31 10.96
CA GLU A 38 12.75 1.06 10.22
C GLU A 38 11.47 0.21 10.31
N ILE A 39 10.96 -0.02 11.53
CA ILE A 39 9.70 -0.74 11.76
C ILE A 39 8.52 -0.02 11.08
N ARG A 40 8.51 1.32 11.10
CA ARG A 40 7.46 2.11 10.42
C ARG A 40 7.48 1.88 8.91
N SER A 41 8.66 1.76 8.31
CA SER A 41 8.80 1.54 6.87
C SER A 41 8.22 0.19 6.43
N GLU A 42 8.44 -0.88 7.20
CA GLU A 42 7.88 -2.21 6.93
C GLU A 42 6.36 -2.24 7.15
N LEU A 43 5.88 -1.60 8.22
CA LEU A 43 4.44 -1.55 8.52
C LEU A 43 3.67 -0.79 7.43
N ASN A 44 4.23 0.29 6.90
CA ASN A 44 3.61 1.03 5.80
C ASN A 44 3.50 0.18 4.53
N GLN A 45 4.55 -0.60 4.21
CA GLN A 45 4.54 -1.49 3.05
C GLN A 45 3.51 -2.63 3.20
N ALA A 46 3.46 -3.26 4.37
CA ALA A 46 2.47 -4.29 4.66
C ALA A 46 1.04 -3.73 4.68
N GLY A 47 0.87 -2.51 5.21
CA GLY A 47 -0.39 -1.78 5.20
C GLY A 47 -0.89 -1.52 3.78
N ASP A 48 -0.02 -1.04 2.88
CA ASP A 48 -0.39 -0.75 1.50
C ASP A 48 -0.75 -2.02 0.70
N PHE A 49 -0.01 -3.11 0.92
CA PHE A 49 -0.35 -4.41 0.34
C PHE A 49 -1.72 -4.92 0.82
N LEU A 50 -2.00 -4.82 2.12
CA LEU A 50 -3.28 -5.22 2.68
C LEU A 50 -4.42 -4.34 2.17
N LEU A 51 -4.24 -3.02 2.11
CA LEU A 51 -5.23 -2.10 1.57
C LEU A 51 -5.52 -2.38 0.10
N THR A 52 -4.49 -2.69 -0.68
CA THR A 52 -4.63 -3.12 -2.09
C THR A 52 -5.41 -4.42 -2.21
N LYS A 53 -5.22 -5.38 -1.30
CA LYS A 53 -5.96 -6.64 -1.32
C LYS A 53 -7.40 -6.52 -0.82
N ILE A 54 -7.64 -5.69 0.19
CA ILE A 54 -8.98 -5.44 0.73
C ILE A 54 -9.83 -4.69 -0.29
N SER A 55 -9.28 -3.73 -1.03
CA SER A 55 -10.02 -3.04 -2.09
C SER A 55 -10.46 -4.00 -3.20
N GLN A 56 -9.60 -4.93 -3.63
CA GLN A 56 -9.96 -5.97 -4.60
C GLN A 56 -11.06 -6.93 -4.10
N PHE A 57 -11.20 -7.08 -2.79
CA PHE A 57 -12.27 -7.90 -2.20
C PHE A 57 -13.61 -7.17 -2.19
N PHE A 58 -13.59 -5.84 -2.00
CA PHE A 58 -14.80 -5.01 -1.95
C PHE A 58 -15.25 -4.53 -3.34
N ILE A 59 -14.34 -4.44 -4.31
CA ILE A 59 -14.65 -4.01 -5.67
C ILE A 59 -14.96 -5.25 -6.53
N PRO A 60 -16.17 -5.33 -7.11
CA PRO A 60 -16.51 -6.42 -8.00
C PRO A 60 -15.68 -6.37 -9.29
N GLY A 61 -15.47 -7.54 -9.88
CA GLY A 61 -14.79 -7.71 -11.16
C GLY A 61 -13.31 -8.05 -11.10
N TYR A 62 -12.70 -8.10 -9.91
CA TYR A 62 -11.31 -8.56 -9.75
C TYR A 62 -11.19 -10.06 -9.55
N THR A 63 -12.25 -10.74 -9.12
CA THR A 63 -12.26 -12.20 -8.89
C THR A 63 -13.51 -12.84 -9.51
N PRO A 64 -13.44 -14.12 -9.90
CA PRO A 64 -14.60 -14.83 -10.44
C PRO A 64 -15.67 -15.09 -9.37
N SER A 65 -15.31 -15.11 -8.08
CA SER A 65 -16.27 -15.25 -6.97
C SER A 65 -17.02 -13.96 -6.66
N HIS A 66 -16.53 -12.81 -7.14
CA HIS A 66 -17.17 -11.51 -6.99
C HIS A 66 -17.14 -10.76 -8.33
N PRO A 67 -17.86 -11.23 -9.36
CA PRO A 67 -17.89 -10.60 -10.67
C PRO A 67 -18.71 -9.30 -10.64
N ALA A 68 -18.33 -8.33 -11.46
CA ALA A 68 -19.10 -7.12 -11.67
C ALA A 68 -20.25 -7.34 -12.66
N SER A 69 -21.32 -6.56 -12.53
CA SER A 69 -22.39 -6.52 -13.53
C SER A 69 -21.94 -5.87 -14.83
N SER A 70 -21.00 -4.92 -14.78
CA SER A 70 -20.50 -4.20 -15.95
C SER A 70 -19.16 -3.50 -15.67
N CYS A 71 -18.40 -3.17 -16.72
CA CYS A 71 -17.18 -2.36 -16.60
C CYS A 71 -17.43 -0.97 -15.98
N LYS A 72 -18.65 -0.43 -16.14
CA LYS A 72 -19.04 0.86 -15.55
C LYS A 72 -19.14 0.80 -14.02
N GLU A 73 -19.66 -0.30 -13.47
CA GLU A 73 -19.72 -0.51 -12.03
C GLU A 73 -18.33 -0.49 -11.40
N ILE A 74 -17.38 -1.16 -12.05
CA ILE A 74 -15.98 -1.20 -11.62
C ILE A 74 -15.41 0.21 -11.59
N LEU A 75 -15.58 0.99 -12.67
CA LEU A 75 -15.05 2.36 -12.73
C LEU A 75 -15.70 3.32 -11.72
N GLN A 76 -16.98 3.11 -11.39
CA GLN A 76 -17.66 3.91 -10.36
C GLN A 76 -17.13 3.64 -8.96
N LEU A 77 -16.84 2.38 -8.64
CA LEU A 77 -16.30 1.97 -7.34
C LEU A 77 -14.80 2.20 -7.23
N ALA A 78 -14.09 2.14 -8.35
CA ALA A 78 -12.66 2.31 -8.46
C ALA A 78 -12.29 3.17 -9.69
N PRO A 79 -12.35 4.51 -9.55
CA PRO A 79 -12.03 5.43 -10.64
C PRO A 79 -10.58 5.34 -11.17
N GLN A 80 -9.68 4.71 -10.40
CA GLN A 80 -8.28 4.51 -10.74
C GLN A 80 -8.02 3.14 -11.40
N SER A 81 -9.06 2.36 -11.67
CA SER A 81 -8.95 1.06 -12.34
C SER A 81 -8.40 1.23 -13.77
N PRO A 82 -7.30 0.55 -14.13
CA PRO A 82 -6.74 0.63 -15.47
C PRO A 82 -7.56 -0.15 -16.50
N SER A 83 -7.34 0.10 -17.78
CA SER A 83 -7.94 -0.70 -18.85
C SER A 83 -7.37 -2.13 -18.86
N ALA A 84 -8.19 -3.15 -18.59
CA ALA A 84 -7.75 -4.53 -18.42
C ALA A 84 -8.89 -5.55 -18.62
N LEU A 85 -8.59 -6.84 -18.44
CA LEU A 85 -9.60 -7.89 -18.35
C LEU A 85 -10.16 -7.96 -16.93
N TYR A 86 -11.48 -7.90 -16.83
CA TYR A 86 -12.23 -7.99 -15.57
C TYR A 86 -13.25 -9.13 -15.62
N TRP A 87 -13.62 -9.64 -14.45
CA TRP A 87 -14.67 -10.64 -14.28
C TRP A 87 -16.04 -9.98 -14.31
N ILE A 88 -16.81 -10.26 -15.36
CA ILE A 88 -18.18 -9.76 -15.52
C ILE A 88 -19.16 -10.92 -15.38
N SER A 89 -20.32 -10.67 -14.78
CA SER A 89 -21.42 -11.62 -14.69
C SER A 89 -21.99 -11.87 -16.08
N GLY A 90 -21.72 -13.05 -16.63
CA GLY A 90 -22.29 -13.52 -17.90
C GLY A 90 -23.68 -14.12 -17.74
N THR A 91 -24.19 -14.69 -18.83
CA THR A 91 -25.44 -15.48 -18.82
C THR A 91 -25.36 -16.64 -17.82
N ASP A 92 -26.48 -16.92 -17.14
CA ASP A 92 -26.61 -17.93 -16.08
C ASP A 92 -25.75 -17.68 -14.82
N ASN A 93 -25.46 -16.41 -14.50
CA ASN A 93 -24.60 -16.02 -13.38
C ASN A 93 -23.18 -16.63 -13.44
N LYS A 94 -22.72 -17.00 -14.64
CA LYS A 94 -21.37 -17.50 -14.83
C LYS A 94 -20.40 -16.34 -15.07
N PRO A 95 -19.38 -16.15 -14.23
CA PRO A 95 -18.40 -15.10 -14.42
C PRO A 95 -17.58 -15.36 -15.69
N CYS A 96 -17.42 -14.34 -16.53
CA CYS A 96 -16.59 -14.39 -17.73
C CYS A 96 -15.61 -13.21 -17.75
N GLN A 97 -14.46 -13.38 -18.40
CA GLN A 97 -13.51 -12.28 -18.54
C GLN A 97 -13.88 -11.41 -19.74
N MET A 98 -14.07 -10.13 -19.49
CA MET A 98 -14.36 -9.13 -20.52
C MET A 98 -13.32 -8.01 -20.45
N TYR A 99 -12.96 -7.48 -21.61
CA TYR A 99 -12.08 -6.32 -21.68
C TYR A 99 -12.86 -5.06 -21.36
N CYS A 100 -12.40 -4.34 -20.34
CA CYS A 100 -12.92 -3.03 -19.95
C CYS A 100 -11.91 -1.95 -20.32
N ASP A 101 -12.37 -0.99 -21.10
CA ASP A 101 -11.64 0.23 -21.43
C ASP A 101 -12.09 1.34 -20.45
N MET A 102 -11.21 1.64 -19.50
CA MET A 102 -11.45 2.56 -18.39
C MET A 102 -11.01 3.99 -18.69
N GLU A 103 -10.35 4.21 -19.83
CA GLU A 103 -9.72 5.49 -20.17
C GLU A 103 -10.40 6.18 -21.35
N ARG A 104 -10.93 5.41 -22.31
CA ARG A 104 -11.53 5.97 -23.53
C ARG A 104 -12.69 6.90 -23.21
N SER A 105 -12.67 8.07 -23.83
CA SER A 105 -13.77 9.02 -23.80
C SER A 105 -14.46 9.11 -25.16
N CYS A 106 -15.79 9.15 -25.15
CA CYS A 106 -16.62 9.32 -26.34
C CYS A 106 -17.88 10.09 -25.97
N ASN A 107 -18.19 11.17 -26.69
CA ASN A 107 -19.42 11.97 -26.52
C ASN A 107 -19.72 12.37 -25.06
N GLY A 108 -18.70 12.74 -24.29
CA GLY A 108 -18.86 13.16 -22.88
C GLY A 108 -18.98 12.02 -21.87
N VAL A 109 -18.88 10.76 -22.30
CA VAL A 109 -18.76 9.58 -21.41
C VAL A 109 -17.31 9.12 -21.39
N ALA A 110 -16.71 9.08 -20.20
CA ALA A 110 -15.32 8.66 -20.00
C ALA A 110 -15.26 7.31 -19.27
N GLY A 111 -14.54 6.37 -19.85
CA GLY A 111 -14.25 5.05 -19.28
C GLY A 111 -15.46 4.14 -19.07
N GLY A 112 -15.19 2.94 -18.54
CA GLY A 112 -16.21 1.95 -18.19
C GLY A 112 -16.80 1.25 -19.40
N TRP A 113 -16.12 1.28 -20.55
CA TRP A 113 -16.57 0.68 -21.79
C TRP A 113 -16.28 -0.82 -21.80
N MET A 114 -17.32 -1.63 -22.02
CA MET A 114 -17.20 -3.08 -22.12
C MET A 114 -17.08 -3.53 -23.56
N ARG A 115 -16.06 -4.33 -23.88
CA ARG A 115 -15.95 -4.95 -25.21
C ARG A 115 -16.95 -6.08 -25.35
N VAL A 116 -17.98 -5.87 -26.17
CA VAL A 116 -19.06 -6.86 -26.40
C VAL A 116 -18.83 -7.78 -27.59
N ALA A 117 -18.01 -7.37 -28.57
CA ALA A 117 -17.74 -8.17 -29.76
C ALA A 117 -16.39 -7.81 -30.38
N SER A 118 -15.88 -8.72 -31.21
CA SER A 118 -14.74 -8.49 -32.09
C SER A 118 -15.01 -9.12 -33.44
N ILE A 119 -14.92 -8.33 -34.50
CA ILE A 119 -15.06 -8.80 -35.86
C ILE A 119 -13.67 -8.78 -36.48
N ASN A 120 -13.20 -9.93 -36.96
CA ASN A 120 -11.93 -10.03 -37.67
C ASN A 120 -12.21 -10.32 -39.15
N MET A 121 -11.86 -9.39 -40.03
CA MET A 121 -12.05 -9.49 -41.48
C MET A 121 -10.69 -9.69 -42.15
N ASN A 122 -10.10 -10.87 -41.96
CA ASN A 122 -8.79 -11.21 -42.53
C ASN A 122 -8.89 -12.06 -43.81
N ASP A 123 -9.90 -11.81 -44.63
CA ASP A 123 -10.02 -12.44 -45.94
C ASP A 123 -9.02 -11.80 -46.91
N THR A 124 -7.89 -12.48 -47.11
CA THR A 124 -6.94 -12.20 -48.19
C THR A 124 -7.32 -13.06 -49.39
N ASN A 125 -8.29 -12.60 -50.20
CA ASN A 125 -8.51 -13.11 -51.55
C ASN A 125 -7.62 -12.38 -52.56
#